data_AF-A0A9Q3CCY0-F1
#
_entry.id   AF-A0A9Q3CCY0-F1
#
_cell.length_a   1.000
_cell.length_b   1.000
_cell.length_c   1.000
_cell.angle_alpha   90.00
_cell.angle_beta   90.00
_cell.angle_gamma   90.00
#
_symmetry.space_group_name_H-M   'P 1'
#
loop_
_entity.id
_entity.type
_entity.pdbx_description
1 polymer ?
#
loop_
_entity_poly.entity_id
_entity_poly.type
_entity_poly.pdbx_seq_one_letter_code
_entity_poly.pdbx_strand_id
1 'polypeptide(L)'
;MSKQISVVPPNKYTYKGEFVTDKLVEAQINPSLSLKIRNELIDVLYTYRNAFASDNEPLGTIRGHEVDITLNIDRPYPPVLRRPANPESPRAREALEKHIQELIQLGLLRKLGHNKEVEVSTPVIITWNNDKSRIVGDFRELNTYTVPDRYPRNFDPIIQIQIYNLQG
;
A
#
# COMPACT_ATOMS: atom_id res chain seq x y z
N MET A 1 -11.28 18.44 18.51
CA MET A 1 -9.90 18.31 19.02
C MET A 1 -9.04 17.80 17.87
N SER A 2 -8.08 18.60 17.41
CA SER A 2 -7.18 18.23 16.32
C SER A 2 -6.22 17.14 16.81
N LYS A 3 -6.38 15.91 16.32
CA LYS A 3 -5.37 14.85 16.51
C LYS A 3 -4.17 15.23 15.64
N GLN A 4 -3.05 15.58 16.28
CA GLN A 4 -1.77 15.70 15.60
C GLN A 4 -1.45 14.34 14.96
N ILE A 5 -1.37 14.34 13.62
CA ILE A 5 -0.92 13.21 12.83
C ILE A 5 0.60 13.24 12.88
N SER A 6 1.21 12.47 13.78
CA SER A 6 2.66 12.25 13.78
C SER A 6 2.92 10.77 13.59
N VAL A 7 3.13 10.36 12.33
CA VAL A 7 3.73 9.05 12.07
C VAL A 7 4.80 9.23 11.01
N VAL A 8 5.93 9.77 11.46
CA VAL A 8 7.18 9.66 10.73
C VAL A 8 8.05 8.73 11.59
N PRO A 9 8.44 7.53 11.12
CA PRO A 9 9.35 6.68 11.87
C PRO A 9 10.64 7.47 12.20
N PRO A 10 11.30 7.15 13.34
CA PRO A 10 12.54 7.83 13.70
C PRO A 10 13.53 7.74 12.55
N ASN A 11 14.17 8.87 12.27
CA ASN A 11 15.07 9.02 11.14
C ASN A 11 16.21 7.99 11.17
N LYS A 12 16.26 7.10 10.18
CA LYS A 12 17.33 6.12 10.04
C LYS A 12 18.69 6.75 9.68
N TYR A 13 18.70 7.91 9.03
CA TYR A 13 19.91 8.55 8.51
C TYR A 13 20.24 9.83 9.28
N THR A 14 21.13 9.73 10.26
CA THR A 14 21.59 10.89 11.06
C THR A 14 22.35 11.91 10.19
N TYR A 15 22.99 11.46 9.11
CA TYR A 15 23.82 12.30 8.25
C TYR A 15 23.38 12.28 6.78
N LYS A 16 23.38 13.45 6.12
CA LYS A 16 23.08 13.59 4.68
C LYS A 16 23.98 12.74 3.79
N GLY A 17 25.26 12.59 4.17
CA GLY A 17 26.23 11.78 3.42
C GLY A 17 25.82 10.31 3.32
N GLU A 18 25.40 9.71 4.43
CA GLU A 18 24.93 8.32 4.49
C GLU A 18 23.67 8.12 3.62
N PHE A 19 22.74 9.07 3.67
CA PHE A 19 21.54 9.05 2.83
C PHE A 19 21.87 9.08 1.34
N VAL A 20 22.83 9.91 0.92
CA VAL A 20 23.24 9.98 -0.48
C VAL A 20 23.85 8.64 -0.93
N THR A 21 24.72 8.05 -0.11
CA THR A 21 25.40 6.78 -0.43
C THR A 21 24.49 5.56 -0.39
N ASP A 22 23.46 5.57 0.46
CA ASP A 22 22.58 4.40 0.62
C ASP A 22 21.33 4.49 -0.28
N LYS A 23 20.76 5.69 -0.47
CA LYS A 23 19.46 5.87 -1.17
C LYS A 23 19.57 6.54 -2.52
N LEU A 24 20.58 7.38 -2.75
CA LEU A 24 20.68 8.14 -4.00
C LEU A 24 21.74 7.60 -4.98
N VAL A 25 22.44 6.51 -4.65
CA VAL A 25 23.42 5.89 -5.55
C VAL A 25 22.75 5.37 -6.82
N GLU A 26 21.58 4.76 -6.71
CA GLU A 26 20.81 4.26 -7.84
C GLU A 26 19.86 5.31 -8.44
N ALA A 27 19.81 6.52 -7.86
CA ALA A 27 18.90 7.56 -8.31
C ALA A 27 19.36 8.12 -9.68
N GLN A 28 18.44 8.12 -10.64
CA GLN A 28 18.67 8.67 -11.98
C GLN A 28 18.51 10.19 -11.99
N ILE A 29 19.42 10.90 -11.32
CA ILE A 29 19.48 12.36 -11.33
C ILE A 29 20.17 12.82 -12.62
N ASN A 30 19.55 13.75 -13.35
CA ASN A 30 20.10 14.26 -14.62
C ASN A 30 21.54 14.79 -14.42
N PRO A 31 22.54 14.25 -15.15
CA PRO A 31 23.95 14.63 -14.99
C PRO A 31 24.26 16.06 -15.44
N SER A 32 23.39 16.67 -16.26
CA SER A 32 23.56 18.03 -16.78
C SER A 32 23.12 19.12 -15.78
N LEU A 33 22.61 18.74 -14.61
CA LEU A 33 22.21 19.69 -13.58
C LEU A 33 23.43 20.42 -13.02
N SER A 34 23.30 21.74 -12.85
CA SER A 34 24.33 22.51 -12.14
C SER A 34 24.53 21.98 -10.73
N LEU A 35 25.76 22.08 -10.22
CA LEU A 35 26.10 21.59 -8.88
C LEU A 35 25.20 22.22 -7.80
N LYS A 36 24.85 23.50 -7.97
CA LYS A 36 23.95 24.22 -7.07
C LYS A 36 22.57 23.57 -7.01
N ILE A 37 21.91 23.40 -8.16
CA ILE A 37 20.56 22.82 -8.25
C ILE A 37 20.57 21.36 -7.77
N ARG A 38 21.62 20.61 -8.10
CA ARG A 38 21.78 19.23 -7.62
C ARG A 38 21.83 19.18 -6.10
N ASN A 39 22.57 20.08 -5.46
CA ASN A 39 22.65 20.13 -3.99
C ASN A 39 21.31 20.50 -3.36
N GLU A 40 20.61 21.49 -3.92
CA GLU A 40 19.27 21.89 -3.48
C GLU A 40 18.26 20.74 -3.59
N LEU A 41 18.30 19.97 -4.68
CA LEU A 41 17.46 18.78 -4.84
C LEU A 41 17.76 17.73 -3.74
N ILE A 42 19.04 17.45 -3.49
CA ILE A 42 19.43 16.49 -2.44
C ILE A 42 18.99 17.02 -1.07
N ASP A 43 19.04 18.32 -0.81
CA ASP A 43 18.54 18.91 0.44
C ASP A 43 17.04 18.70 0.63
N VAL A 44 16.24 18.88 -0.43
CA VAL A 44 14.79 18.60 -0.38
C VAL A 44 14.53 17.11 -0.15
N LEU A 45 15.19 16.24 -0.92
CA LEU A 45 15.03 14.79 -0.79
C LEU A 45 15.46 14.30 0.60
N TYR A 46 16.55 14.84 1.15
CA TYR A 46 16.97 14.53 2.51
C TYR A 46 15.95 15.05 3.50
N THR A 47 15.54 16.33 3.42
CA THR A 47 14.60 16.96 4.36
C THR A 47 13.28 16.17 4.45
N TYR A 48 12.73 15.77 3.30
CA TYR A 48 11.45 15.05 3.20
C TYR A 48 11.61 13.54 2.96
N ARG A 49 12.78 12.96 3.26
CA ARG A 49 13.12 11.56 2.99
C ARG A 49 12.06 10.53 3.40
N ASN A 50 11.39 10.76 4.53
CA ASN A 50 10.37 9.84 5.06
C ASN A 50 9.00 9.94 4.35
N ALA A 51 8.83 10.90 3.44
CA ALA A 51 7.64 11.02 2.59
C ALA A 51 7.73 10.16 1.32
N PHE A 52 8.92 9.63 1.00
CA PHE A 52 9.15 8.82 -0.18
C PHE A 52 9.19 7.33 0.20
N ALA A 53 8.54 6.50 -0.62
CA ALA A 53 8.65 5.06 -0.52
C ALA A 53 10.03 4.57 -0.99
N SER A 54 10.51 3.47 -0.42
CA SER A 54 11.70 2.78 -0.90
C SER A 54 11.48 1.27 -0.92
N ASP A 55 12.36 0.50 -1.56
CA ASP A 55 12.16 -0.96 -1.68
C ASP A 55 12.03 -1.66 -0.33
N ASN A 56 12.74 -1.18 0.69
CA ASN A 56 12.68 -1.73 2.05
C ASN A 56 11.52 -1.17 2.89
N GLU A 57 10.98 -0.01 2.51
CA GLU A 57 9.89 0.68 3.20
C GLU A 57 8.89 1.19 2.15
N PRO A 58 8.19 0.27 1.45
CA PRO A 58 7.36 0.65 0.32
C PRO A 58 6.05 1.33 0.75
N LEU A 59 5.69 1.20 2.02
CA LEU A 59 4.39 1.60 2.55
C LEU A 59 4.53 2.44 3.81
N GLY A 60 3.80 3.56 3.84
CA GLY A 60 3.58 4.32 5.06
C GLY A 60 2.58 3.61 5.98
N THR A 61 2.71 3.82 7.29
CA THR A 61 1.75 3.33 8.28
C THR A 61 1.12 4.52 8.99
N ILE A 62 -0.21 4.54 9.09
CA ILE A 62 -0.95 5.53 9.88
C ILE A 62 -1.57 4.79 11.07
N ARG A 63 -1.35 5.29 12.28
CA ARG A 63 -1.93 4.70 13.51
C ARG A 63 -3.12 5.53 13.98
N GLY A 64 -4.16 4.87 14.50
CA GLY A 64 -5.35 5.52 15.04
C GLY A 64 -6.38 5.99 14.00
N HIS A 65 -6.25 5.47 12.78
CA HIS A 65 -7.20 5.61 11.67
C HIS A 65 -7.49 4.21 11.10
N GLU A 66 -7.88 3.27 11.97
CA GLU A 66 -8.34 1.96 11.51
C GLU A 66 -9.59 2.11 10.62
N VAL A 67 -9.69 1.24 9.60
CA VAL A 67 -10.85 1.19 8.71
C VAL A 67 -11.72 0.01 9.12
N ASP A 68 -12.95 0.31 9.54
CA ASP A 68 -13.94 -0.71 9.85
C ASP A 68 -14.72 -1.10 8.59
N ILE A 69 -14.74 -2.40 8.30
CA ILE A 69 -15.61 -2.96 7.27
C ILE A 69 -16.94 -3.31 7.91
N THR A 70 -17.95 -2.44 7.72
CA THR A 70 -19.30 -2.66 8.24
C THR A 70 -20.09 -3.55 7.29
N LEU A 71 -20.70 -4.60 7.84
CA LEU A 71 -21.59 -5.49 7.08
C LEU A 71 -23.05 -5.07 7.27
N ASN A 72 -23.89 -5.33 6.26
CA ASN A 72 -25.34 -5.10 6.29
C ASN A 72 -26.14 -6.31 6.82
N ILE A 73 -25.43 -7.30 7.37
CA ILE A 73 -25.98 -8.54 7.93
C ILE A 73 -25.35 -8.81 9.29
N ASP A 74 -26.12 -9.48 10.15
CA ASP A 74 -25.67 -9.97 11.44
C ASP A 74 -25.25 -11.43 11.39
N ARG A 75 -24.61 -11.88 12.47
CA ARG A 75 -24.26 -13.30 12.65
C ARG A 75 -25.52 -14.14 12.90
N PRO A 76 -25.54 -15.41 12.45
CA PRO A 76 -24.49 -16.11 11.74
C PRO A 76 -24.39 -15.70 10.26
N TYR A 77 -23.15 -15.53 9.76
CA TYR A 77 -22.92 -15.17 8.37
C TYR A 77 -23.25 -16.31 7.40
N PRO A 78 -23.74 -16.00 6.18
CA PRO A 78 -24.10 -17.01 5.21
C PRO A 78 -22.87 -17.80 4.73
N PRO A 79 -23.00 -19.11 4.42
CA PRO A 79 -21.89 -19.94 3.97
C PRO A 79 -21.16 -19.41 2.73
N VAL A 80 -21.82 -18.60 1.90
CA VAL A 80 -21.22 -17.94 0.73
C VAL A 80 -20.08 -16.99 1.10
N LEU A 81 -20.00 -16.51 2.35
CA LEU A 81 -18.87 -15.73 2.86
C LEU A 81 -17.69 -16.58 3.34
N ARG A 82 -17.84 -17.91 3.43
CA ARG A 82 -16.77 -18.86 3.80
C ARG A 82 -16.28 -19.61 2.56
N ARG A 83 -15.71 -18.87 1.61
CA ARG A 83 -15.32 -19.45 0.32
C ARG A 83 -13.99 -20.20 0.44
N PRO A 84 -13.89 -21.41 -0.16
CA PRO A 84 -12.63 -22.15 -0.21
C PRO A 84 -11.64 -21.46 -1.17
N ALA A 85 -10.36 -21.80 -1.05
CA ALA A 85 -9.35 -21.41 -2.03
C ALA A 85 -9.68 -22.00 -3.41
N ASN A 86 -9.37 -21.26 -4.46
CA ASN A 86 -9.52 -21.75 -5.83
C ASN A 86 -8.45 -22.82 -6.12
N PRO A 87 -8.74 -23.77 -7.04
CA PRO A 87 -7.70 -24.62 -7.60
C PRO A 87 -6.69 -23.78 -8.39
N GLU A 88 -5.41 -23.89 -8.06
CA GLU A 88 -4.32 -23.12 -8.68
C GLU A 88 -3.40 -24.07 -9.47
N SER A 89 -2.86 -23.59 -10.60
CA SER A 89 -1.77 -24.30 -11.29
C SER A 89 -0.49 -24.29 -10.45
N PRO A 90 0.47 -25.22 -10.66
CA PRO A 90 1.74 -25.22 -9.92
C PRO A 90 2.47 -23.87 -9.98
N ARG A 91 2.56 -23.27 -11.18
CA ARG A 91 3.14 -21.94 -11.39
C ARG A 91 2.42 -20.84 -10.60
N ALA A 92 1.09 -20.88 -10.55
CA ALA A 92 0.31 -19.89 -9.80
C ALA A 92 0.50 -20.07 -8.29
N ARG A 93 0.56 -21.31 -7.81
CA ARG A 93 0.82 -21.63 -6.41
C ARG A 93 2.19 -21.13 -5.95
N GLU A 94 3.24 -21.36 -6.72
CA GLU A 94 4.60 -20.87 -6.41
C GLU A 94 4.63 -19.33 -6.33
N ALA A 95 4.02 -18.65 -7.31
CA ALA A 95 3.92 -17.20 -7.31
C ALA A 95 3.13 -16.69 -6.09
N LEU A 96 2.01 -17.33 -5.77
CA LEU A 96 1.17 -16.98 -4.63
C LEU A 96 1.93 -17.12 -3.31
N GLU A 97 2.67 -18.21 -3.13
CA GLU A 97 3.47 -18.44 -1.94
C GLU A 97 4.54 -17.36 -1.78
N LYS A 98 5.27 -17.03 -2.85
CA LYS A 98 6.27 -15.95 -2.84
C LYS A 98 5.65 -14.62 -2.38
N HIS A 99 4.56 -14.19 -3.01
CA HIS A 99 3.88 -12.94 -2.66
C HIS A 99 3.33 -12.94 -1.22
N ILE A 100 2.76 -14.06 -0.75
CA ILE A 100 2.28 -14.17 0.64
C ILE A 100 3.44 -13.99 1.63
N GLN A 101 4.60 -14.60 1.38
CA GLN A 101 5.76 -14.44 2.26
C GLN A 101 6.25 -12.99 2.30
N GLU A 102 6.33 -12.33 1.13
CA GLU A 102 6.70 -10.91 1.03
C GLU A 102 5.73 -10.03 1.84
N LEU A 103 4.42 -10.25 1.69
CA LEU A 103 3.40 -9.50 2.43
C LEU A 103 3.44 -9.76 3.95
N ILE A 104 3.80 -10.98 4.38
CA ILE A 104 4.02 -11.29 5.80
C ILE A 104 5.27 -10.57 6.32
N GLN A 105 6.36 -10.58 5.55
CA GLN A 105 7.61 -9.91 5.91
C GLN A 105 7.43 -8.38 6.03
N LEU A 106 6.61 -7.80 5.15
CA LEU A 106 6.21 -6.39 5.21
C LEU A 106 5.19 -6.08 6.33
N GLY A 107 4.70 -7.09 7.05
CA GLY A 107 3.72 -6.93 8.13
C GLY A 107 2.30 -6.62 7.68
N LEU A 108 1.99 -6.80 6.38
CA LEU A 108 0.68 -6.53 5.79
C LEU A 108 -0.29 -7.71 5.95
N LEU A 109 0.26 -8.92 6.00
CA LEU A 109 -0.48 -10.15 6.29
C LEU A 109 0.02 -10.79 7.58
N ARG A 110 -0.88 -11.52 8.25
CA ARG A 110 -0.57 -12.28 9.45
C ARG A 110 -1.27 -13.63 9.41
N LYS A 111 -0.57 -14.69 9.83
CA LYS A 111 -1.17 -16.01 10.03
C LYS A 111 -2.18 -15.96 11.20
N LEU A 112 -3.36 -16.51 10.99
CA LEU A 112 -4.33 -16.72 12.07
C LEU A 112 -3.90 -17.94 12.90
N GLY A 113 -4.09 -17.87 14.21
CA GLY A 113 -3.76 -18.98 15.11
C GLY A 113 -4.76 -20.14 14.98
N HIS A 114 -4.31 -21.36 15.29
CA HIS A 114 -5.08 -22.60 15.17
C HIS A 114 -6.44 -22.60 15.89
N ASN A 115 -6.60 -21.77 16.91
CA ASN A 115 -7.83 -21.69 17.72
C ASN A 115 -8.80 -20.59 17.26
N LYS A 116 -8.55 -19.93 16.12
CA LYS A 116 -9.43 -18.88 15.59
C LYS A 116 -10.31 -19.42 14.47
N GLU A 117 -11.62 -19.42 14.70
CA GLU A 117 -12.58 -19.67 13.63
C GLU A 117 -12.57 -18.49 12.64
N VAL A 118 -12.50 -18.81 11.35
CA VAL A 118 -12.58 -17.84 10.26
C VAL A 118 -14.01 -17.81 9.76
N GLU A 119 -14.75 -16.78 10.15
CA GLU A 119 -16.16 -16.65 9.79
C GLU A 119 -16.37 -16.11 8.36
N VAL A 120 -15.34 -15.45 7.81
CA VAL A 120 -15.33 -14.87 6.46
C VAL A 120 -13.99 -15.17 5.79
N SER A 121 -14.03 -15.76 4.59
CA SER A 121 -12.85 -16.04 3.75
C SER A 121 -13.14 -15.70 2.29
N THR A 122 -12.17 -15.06 1.65
CA THR A 122 -12.21 -14.69 0.23
C THR A 122 -11.06 -15.38 -0.49
N PRO A 123 -11.31 -16.10 -1.60
CA PRO A 123 -10.22 -16.70 -2.36
C PRO A 123 -9.40 -15.60 -3.02
N VAL A 124 -8.13 -15.91 -3.22
CA VAL A 124 -7.20 -15.09 -3.98
C VAL A 124 -6.81 -15.84 -5.25
N ILE A 125 -6.49 -15.09 -6.29
CA ILE A 125 -6.01 -15.60 -7.57
C ILE A 125 -4.74 -14.87 -7.99
N ILE A 126 -3.93 -15.48 -8.85
CA ILE A 126 -2.81 -14.81 -9.50
C ILE A 126 -3.21 -14.32 -10.89
N THR A 127 -2.89 -13.05 -11.15
CA THR A 127 -2.96 -12.46 -12.49
C THR A 127 -1.56 -12.15 -13.00
N TRP A 128 -1.34 -12.31 -14.31
CA TRP A 128 -0.05 -12.08 -14.94
C TRP A 128 -0.13 -10.90 -15.90
N ASN A 129 0.86 -10.04 -15.87
CA ASN A 129 1.11 -9.04 -16.90
C ASN A 129 2.59 -9.11 -17.28
N ASN A 130 2.85 -9.53 -18.53
CA ASN A 130 4.16 -10.01 -18.97
C ASN A 130 4.67 -11.09 -17.99
N ASP A 131 5.86 -10.92 -17.45
CA ASP A 131 6.47 -11.84 -16.47
C ASP A 131 6.21 -11.47 -15.00
N LYS A 132 5.38 -10.45 -14.75
CA LYS A 132 5.05 -9.99 -13.39
C LYS A 132 3.70 -10.54 -12.95
N SER A 133 3.68 -11.20 -11.80
CA SER A 133 2.46 -11.72 -11.16
C SER A 133 1.93 -10.77 -10.09
N ARG A 134 0.61 -10.80 -9.85
CA ARG A 134 -0.08 -10.05 -8.79
C ARG A 134 -1.14 -10.93 -8.12
N ILE A 135 -1.22 -10.86 -6.78
CA ILE A 135 -2.35 -11.41 -6.02
C ILE A 135 -3.57 -10.51 -6.19
N VAL A 136 -4.73 -11.10 -6.47
CA VAL A 136 -6.03 -10.42 -6.53
C VAL A 136 -7.02 -11.18 -5.66
N GLY A 137 -7.65 -10.51 -4.70
CA GLY A 137 -8.72 -11.08 -3.88
C GLY A 137 -10.09 -10.98 -4.58
N ASP A 138 -10.87 -12.05 -4.54
CA ASP A 138 -12.22 -12.09 -5.11
C ASP A 138 -13.29 -11.63 -4.10
N PHE A 139 -13.32 -10.32 -3.83
CA PHE A 139 -14.22 -9.72 -2.84
C PHE A 139 -15.67 -9.54 -3.32
N ARG A 140 -16.06 -10.10 -4.48
CA ARG A 140 -17.39 -9.86 -5.07
C ARG A 140 -18.53 -10.22 -4.11
N GLU A 141 -18.47 -11.41 -3.53
CA GLU A 141 -19.45 -11.85 -2.54
C GLU A 141 -19.39 -11.00 -1.27
N LEU A 142 -18.19 -10.73 -0.74
CA LEU A 142 -18.06 -9.88 0.46
C LEU A 142 -18.70 -8.50 0.24
N ASN A 143 -18.47 -7.90 -0.94
CA ASN A 143 -18.94 -6.57 -1.27
C ASN A 143 -20.47 -6.44 -1.39
N THR A 144 -21.21 -7.53 -1.61
CA THR A 144 -22.70 -7.47 -1.59
C THR A 144 -23.24 -7.30 -0.17
N TYR A 145 -22.43 -7.68 0.83
CA TYR A 145 -22.76 -7.59 2.24
C TYR A 145 -22.07 -6.42 2.94
N THR A 146 -21.23 -5.62 2.27
CA THR A 146 -20.63 -4.43 2.87
C THR A 146 -21.54 -3.22 2.72
N VAL A 147 -21.60 -2.39 3.77
CA VAL A 147 -22.22 -1.07 3.70
C VAL A 147 -21.27 -0.13 2.96
N PRO A 148 -21.66 0.48 1.83
CA PRO A 148 -20.78 1.41 1.13
C PRO A 148 -20.50 2.64 1.98
N ASP A 149 -19.22 2.87 2.29
CA ASP A 149 -18.79 4.12 2.90
C ASP A 149 -18.89 5.24 1.86
N ARG A 150 -19.95 6.04 1.96
CA ARG A 150 -20.15 7.22 1.10
C ARG A 150 -19.35 8.38 1.69
N TYR A 151 -18.05 8.36 1.47
CA TYR A 151 -17.25 9.56 1.70
C TYR A 151 -17.74 10.67 0.76
N PRO A 152 -18.10 11.86 1.26
CA PRO A 152 -18.61 12.92 0.41
C PRO A 152 -17.53 13.32 -0.60
N ARG A 153 -17.79 13.05 -1.89
CA ARG A 153 -16.99 13.55 -3.03
C ARG A 153 -17.07 15.07 -3.20
N ASN A 154 -17.65 15.78 -2.23
CA ASN A 154 -17.84 17.23 -2.25
C ASN A 154 -16.53 18.00 -1.97
N PHE A 155 -15.40 17.30 -1.78
CA PHE A 155 -14.05 17.84 -1.77
C PHE A 155 -13.27 17.47 -3.03
N ASP A 156 -13.89 17.60 -4.21
CA ASP A 156 -13.14 17.64 -5.46
C ASP A 156 -13.28 18.99 -6.17
N PRO A 157 -12.69 20.09 -5.63
CA PRO A 157 -12.38 21.26 -6.46
C PRO A 157 -11.17 21.01 -7.40
N ILE A 158 -10.60 19.80 -7.49
CA ILE A 158 -9.25 19.60 -8.01
C ILE A 158 -9.20 19.06 -9.46
N ILE A 159 -10.29 18.51 -10.01
CA ILE A 159 -10.28 18.14 -11.45
C ILE A 159 -10.36 19.37 -12.38
N GLN A 160 -10.94 20.50 -11.94
CA GLN A 160 -10.98 21.73 -12.76
C GLN A 160 -9.71 22.59 -12.69
N ILE A 161 -8.96 22.56 -11.57
CA ILE A 161 -7.82 23.46 -11.37
C ILE A 161 -6.59 23.04 -12.19
N GLN A 162 -6.46 21.77 -12.59
CA GLN A 162 -5.28 21.28 -13.30
C GLN A 162 -5.23 21.60 -14.81
N ILE A 163 -6.33 22.01 -15.44
CA ILE A 163 -6.34 22.34 -16.89
C ILE A 163 -5.93 23.80 -17.14
N TYR A 164 -6.18 24.71 -16.19
CA TYR A 164 -5.95 26.14 -16.41
C TYR A 164 -4.50 26.62 -16.20
N ASN A 165 -3.64 25.83 -15.57
CA ASN A 165 -2.26 26.25 -15.23
C ASN A 165 -1.16 25.69 -16.16
N LEU A 166 -1.51 25.08 -17.29
CA LEU A 166 -0.56 24.52 -18.27
C LEU A 166 -0.50 25.30 -19.60
N GLN A 167 -1.09 26.50 -19.67
CA GLN A 167 -0.96 27.39 -20.84
C GLN A 167 -0.25 28.72 -20.52
N GLY A 168 0.72 28.70 -19.59
CA GLY A 168 1.64 29.81 -19.36
C GLY A 168 3.01 29.50 -19.93
#